data_AF-A0A4R3RGI7-F1
#
_entry.id   AF-A0A4R3RGI7-F1
#
_cell.length_a   1.000
_cell.length_b   1.000
_cell.length_c   1.000
_cell.angle_alpha   90.00
_cell.angle_beta   90.00
_cell.angle_gamma   90.00
#
_symmetry.space_group_name_H-M   'P 1'
#
loop_
_entity.id
_entity.type
_entity.pdbx_description
1 polymer ?
#
loop_
_entity_poly.entity_id
_entity_poly.type
_entity_poly.pdbx_seq_one_letter_code
_entity_poly.pdbx_strand_id
1 'polypeptide(L)' 'MNFIRLTPEAHARAVETRRWQEEKVAQFASMTNESLAANAKFYARQMEPVRFAPGEPIYDATMWHVILPELIRRLDNKA' A
#
# COMPACT_ATOMS: atom_id res chain seq x y z
N MET A 1 -7.50 8.10 -29.26
CA MET A 1 -7.23 7.57 -27.90
C MET A 1 -6.38 6.32 -28.05
N ASN A 2 -5.06 6.43 -27.90
CA ASN A 2 -4.19 5.25 -27.93
C ASN A 2 -4.32 4.55 -26.58
N PHE A 3 -5.09 3.46 -26.53
CA PHE A 3 -5.01 2.52 -25.43
C PHE A 3 -3.61 1.91 -25.49
N ILE A 4 -2.72 2.32 -24.58
CA ILE A 4 -1.44 1.65 -24.41
C ILE A 4 -1.77 0.21 -24.01
N ARG A 5 -1.79 -0.71 -24.97
CA ARG A 5 -1.85 -2.14 -24.68
C ARG A 5 -0.55 -2.45 -23.94
N LEU A 6 -0.68 -2.81 -22.66
CA LEU A 6 0.44 -3.32 -21.88
C LEU A 6 1.07 -4.49 -22.65
N THR A 7 2.39 -4.58 -22.64
CA THR A 7 3.05 -5.79 -23.11
C THR A 7 2.61 -6.97 -22.24
N PRO A 8 2.66 -8.22 -22.73
CA PRO A 8 2.31 -9.39 -21.93
C PRO A 8 3.03 -9.42 -20.56
N GLU A 9 4.30 -9.03 -20.52
CA GLU A 9 5.12 -8.98 -19.31
C GLU A 9 4.67 -7.86 -18.36
N ALA A 10 4.32 -6.69 -18.90
CA ALA A 10 3.78 -5.60 -18.11
C ALA A 10 2.40 -5.94 -17.53
N HIS A 11 1.58 -6.68 -18.29
CA HIS A 11 0.31 -7.20 -17.81
C HIS A 11 0.50 -8.23 -16.69
N ALA A 12 1.44 -9.18 -16.85
CA ALA A 12 1.77 -10.16 -15.83
C ALA A 12 2.23 -9.52 -14.52
N ARG A 13 3.14 -8.52 -14.59
CA ARG A 13 3.58 -7.76 -13.42
C ARG A 13 2.44 -7.01 -12.73
N ALA A 14 1.51 -6.43 -13.50
CA ALA A 14 0.36 -5.74 -12.94
C ALA A 14 -0.60 -6.71 -12.21
N VAL A 15 -0.83 -7.90 -12.76
CA VAL A 15 -1.64 -8.95 -12.11
C VAL A 15 -0.98 -9.44 -10.82
N GLU A 16 0.33 -9.69 -10.83
CA GLU A 16 1.09 -10.10 -9.65
C GLU A 16 1.06 -9.02 -8.56
N THR A 17 1.31 -7.76 -8.93
CA THR A 17 1.26 -6.62 -8.01
C THR A 17 -0.12 -6.51 -7.36
N ARG A 18 -1.19 -6.70 -8.13
CA ARG A 18 -2.55 -6.67 -7.62
C ARG A 18 -2.83 -7.80 -6.63
N ARG A 19 -2.43 -9.04 -6.96
CA ARG A 19 -2.59 -10.19 -6.05
C ARG A 19 -1.83 -9.96 -4.74
N TRP A 20 -0.58 -9.50 -4.83
CA TRP A 20 0.21 -9.11 -3.67
C TRP A 20 -0.50 -8.05 -2.82
N GLN A 21 -1.08 -7.03 -3.47
CA GLN A 21 -1.81 -5.98 -2.76
C GLN A 21 -3.04 -6.54 -2.03
N GLU A 22 -3.84 -7.38 -2.70
CA GLU A 22 -5.04 -8.00 -2.12
C GLU A 22 -4.68 -8.88 -0.90
N GLU A 23 -3.61 -9.68 -1.01
CA GLU A 23 -3.07 -10.49 0.09
C GLU A 23 -2.62 -9.64 1.28
N LYS A 24 -1.90 -8.55 1.02
CA LYS A 24 -1.42 -7.64 2.06
C LYS A 24 -2.58 -6.93 2.75
N VAL A 25 -3.55 -6.43 2.00
CA VAL A 25 -4.75 -5.81 2.57
C VAL A 25 -5.47 -6.79 3.49
N ALA A 26 -5.72 -8.03 3.05
CA ALA A 26 -6.35 -9.04 3.89
C ALA A 26 -5.53 -9.34 5.16
N GLN A 27 -4.20 -9.47 5.02
CA GLN A 27 -3.28 -9.68 6.13
C GLN A 27 -3.42 -8.58 7.19
N PHE A 28 -3.27 -7.31 6.82
CA PHE A 28 -3.32 -6.19 7.77
C PHE A 28 -4.73 -5.93 8.33
N ALA A 29 -5.78 -6.17 7.53
CA ALA A 29 -7.16 -6.05 7.99
C ALA A 29 -7.48 -7.05 9.13
N SER A 30 -6.89 -8.24 9.10
CA SER A 30 -7.08 -9.26 10.14
C SER A 30 -6.33 -8.98 11.46
N MET A 31 -5.43 -8.00 11.51
CA MET A 31 -4.63 -7.73 12.70
C MET A 31 -5.42 -7.00 13.80
N THR A 32 -5.05 -7.23 15.06
CA THR A 32 -5.51 -6.37 16.17
C THR A 32 -4.97 -4.95 16.03
N ASN A 33 -5.56 -4.00 16.76
CA ASN A 33 -5.11 -2.60 16.73
C ASN A 33 -3.66 -2.46 17.20
N GLU A 34 -3.27 -3.22 18.22
CA GLU A 34 -1.92 -3.22 18.80
C GLU A 34 -0.89 -3.72 17.78
N SER A 35 -1.20 -4.85 17.12
CA SER A 35 -0.34 -5.44 16.10
C SER A 35 -0.21 -4.53 14.87
N LEU A 36 -1.31 -3.93 14.43
CA LEU A 36 -1.31 -2.99 13.31
C LEU A 36 -0.49 -1.75 13.64
N ALA A 37 -0.66 -1.17 14.84
CA ALA A 37 0.11 -0.01 15.29
C ALA A 37 1.61 -0.31 15.43
N ALA A 38 1.97 -1.50 15.90
CA ALA A 38 3.36 -1.93 15.98
C ALA A 38 4.01 -2.02 14.59
N ASN A 39 3.31 -2.60 13.61
CA ASN A 39 3.76 -2.65 12.22
C ASN A 39 3.87 -1.25 11.62
N ALA A 40 2.86 -0.39 11.78
CA ALA A 40 2.90 0.98 11.29
C ALA A 40 4.12 1.75 11.82
N LYS A 41 4.44 1.60 13.11
CA LYS A 41 5.65 2.20 13.72
C LYS A 41 6.93 1.62 13.12
N PHE A 42 6.97 0.31 12.89
CA PHE A 42 8.13 -0.33 12.28
C PHE A 42 8.41 0.22 10.88
N TYR A 43 7.40 0.25 10.01
CA TYR A 43 7.53 0.80 8.66
C TYR A 43 7.87 2.30 8.68
N ALA A 44 7.15 3.10 9.48
CA ALA A 44 7.40 4.54 9.58
C ALA A 44 8.83 4.87 10.05
N ARG A 45 9.46 4.03 10.89
CA ARG A 45 10.85 4.22 11.31
C ARG A 45 11.88 3.92 10.22
N GLN A 46 11.52 3.13 9.22
CA GLN A 46 12.39 2.80 8.09
C GLN A 46 12.25 3.79 6.94
N MET A 47 11.23 4.65 7.01
CA MET A 47 10.96 5.65 6.00
C MET A 47 11.77 6.91 6.26
N GLU A 48 12.34 7.45 5.19
CA GLU A 48 12.89 8.80 5.20
C GLU A 48 11.86 9.78 4.64
N PRO A 49 11.79 11.04 5.13
CA PRO A 49 10.98 12.06 4.51
C PRO A 49 11.53 12.38 3.11
N VAL A 50 10.83 11.90 2.08
CA VAL A 50 11.18 12.17 0.68
C VAL A 50 10.29 13.26 0.12
N ARG A 51 10.90 14.26 -0.53
CA ARG A 51 10.19 15.24 -1.35
C ARG A 51 10.13 14.68 -2.77
N PHE A 52 8.94 14.26 -3.18
CA PHE A 52 8.70 13.80 -4.55
C PHE A 52 8.25 14.97 -5.42
N ALA A 53 8.73 15.00 -6.66
CA ALA A 53 8.17 15.90 -7.66
C ALA A 53 6.76 15.43 -8.07
N PRO A 54 5.85 16.33 -8.49
CA PRO A 54 4.53 15.93 -8.98
C PRO A 54 4.64 14.90 -10.11
N GLY A 55 4.02 13.73 -9.92
CA GLY A 55 4.02 12.63 -10.89
C GLY A 55 5.09 11.57 -10.66
N GLU A 56 5.97 11.72 -9.67
CA GLU A 56 6.92 10.65 -9.33
C GLU A 56 6.22 9.48 -8.60
N PRO A 57 6.54 8.23 -8.97
CA PRO A 57 6.01 7.05 -8.30
C PRO A 57 6.59 6.94 -6.88
N ILE A 58 5.72 6.68 -5.90
CA ILE A 58 6.11 6.41 -4.51
C ILE A 58 6.36 4.90 -4.36
N TYR A 59 7.58 4.52 -4.01
CA TYR A 59 8.00 3.12 -3.97
C TYR A 59 7.75 2.40 -2.63
N ASP A 60 7.47 3.12 -1.55
CA ASP A 60 7.15 2.53 -0.24
C ASP A 60 5.69 2.02 -0.17
N ALA A 61 5.40 1.01 -0.97
CA ALA A 61 4.03 0.62 -1.28
C ALA A 61 3.24 0.08 -0.07
N THR A 62 3.89 -0.62 0.87
CA THR A 62 3.17 -1.27 1.97
C THR A 62 2.62 -0.26 2.98
N MET A 63 3.42 0.73 3.39
CA MET A 63 2.94 1.74 4.36
C MET A 63 1.84 2.60 3.73
N TRP A 64 2.08 3.12 2.53
CA TRP A 64 1.18 4.07 1.88
C TRP A 64 -0.08 3.45 1.29
N HIS A 65 0.01 2.25 0.70
CA HIS A 65 -1.12 1.64 -0.01
C HIS A 65 -1.83 0.52 0.76
N VAL A 66 -1.32 0.12 1.92
CA VAL A 66 -1.92 -0.96 2.73
C VAL A 66 -2.16 -0.54 4.17
N ILE A 67 -1.11 -0.19 4.91
CA ILE A 67 -1.21 0.07 6.36
C ILE A 67 -1.97 1.36 6.65
N LEU A 68 -1.60 2.46 5.99
CA LEU A 68 -2.22 3.76 6.23
C LEU A 68 -3.73 3.77 5.89
N PRO A 69 -4.19 3.24 4.73
CA PRO A 69 -5.62 3.13 4.45
C PRO A 69 -6.38 2.32 5.51
N GLU A 70 -5.82 1.22 6.00
CA GLU A 70 -6.46 0.40 7.03
C GLU A 70 -6.54 1.14 8.39
N LEU A 71 -5.51 1.92 8.74
CA LEU A 71 -5.55 2.78 9.93
C LEU A 71 -6.65 3.84 9.82
N ILE A 72 -6.77 4.52 8.67
CA ILE A 72 -7.81 5.53 8.42
C ILE A 72 -9.20 4.90 8.51
N ARG A 73 -9.43 3.77 7.81
CA ARG A 73 -10.71 3.05 7.85
C ARG A 73 -11.15 2.70 9.28
N ARG A 74 -10.21 2.32 10.15
CA ARG A 74 -10.53 2.02 11.56
C ARG A 74 -10.84 3.26 12.38
N LEU A 75 -10.23 4.40 12.07
CA LEU A 75 -10.54 5.68 12.73
C LEU A 75 -11.93 6.17 12.31
N ASP A 76 -12.26 6.10 11.02
CA ASP A 76 -13.57 6.47 10.49
C ASP A 76 -14.70 5.62 11.10
N ASN A 77 -14.47 4.32 11.30
CA ASN A 77 -15.44 3.41 11.92
C ASN A 77 -15.52 3.50 13.45
N LYS A 78 -14.67 4.30 14.10
CA LYS A 78 -14.72 4.57 15.55
C LYS A 78 -15.43 5.88 15.88
N ALA A 79 -15.67 6.74 14.88
CA ALA A 79 -16.48 7.95 14.99
C ALA A 79 -17.97 7.61 14.86
#